data_AF-A0A835HH09-F1
#
_entry.id   AF-A0A835HH09-F1
#
_cell.length_a   1.000
_cell.length_b   1.000
_cell.length_c   1.000
_cell.angle_alpha   90.00
_cell.angle_beta   90.00
_cell.angle_gamma   90.00
#
_symmetry.space_group_name_H-M   'P 1'
#
loop_
_entity.id
_entity.type
_entity.pdbx_description
1 polymer ?
#
loop_
_entity_poly.entity_id
_entity_poly.type
_entity_poly.pdbx_seq_one_letter_code
_entity_poly.pdbx_strand_id
1 'polypeptide(L)'
;MASPSFMFFLVITLGTIVCDIDAAPTVVVAPKASEVPNVKLSVYYETLSPSSSWFIYFQLSLIFENGLIDIIDLHLVPSGNARNNAIVCEHGEDEGFLNTVEACAIYLLPLDKHYPFLSCVGEYVKHENYNDEWIVCFEKTGMDETLIADCVKSGVGHHVNT
;
A
#
# COMPACT_ATOMS: atom_id res chain seq x y z
N MET A 1 -35.25 -29.27 74.02
CA MET A 1 -36.42 -29.60 73.18
C MET A 1 -35.97 -29.42 71.74
N ALA A 2 -35.80 -30.52 71.02
CA ALA A 2 -35.18 -30.62 69.72
C ALA A 2 -36.25 -30.69 68.62
N SER A 3 -36.00 -30.05 67.48
CA SER A 3 -36.79 -30.17 66.25
C SER A 3 -36.27 -31.36 65.43
N PRO A 4 -37.10 -32.27 64.90
CA PRO A 4 -36.64 -33.28 63.97
C PRO A 4 -36.83 -32.83 62.52
N SER A 5 -35.73 -32.83 61.77
CA SER A 5 -35.70 -32.72 60.31
C SER A 5 -36.27 -33.99 59.67
N PHE A 6 -37.24 -33.85 58.77
CA PHE A 6 -37.71 -34.94 57.91
C PHE A 6 -36.83 -35.05 56.66
N MET A 7 -36.17 -36.19 56.52
CA MET A 7 -35.28 -36.54 55.43
C MET A 7 -36.09 -37.20 54.31
N PHE A 8 -36.22 -36.54 53.14
CA PHE A 8 -36.81 -37.16 51.95
C PHE A 8 -35.72 -37.86 51.13
N PHE A 9 -35.79 -39.17 51.03
CA PHE A 9 -35.05 -39.96 50.04
C PHE A 9 -35.81 -39.93 48.71
N LEU A 10 -35.16 -39.48 47.62
CA LEU A 10 -35.66 -39.65 46.26
C LEU A 10 -34.75 -40.64 45.51
N VAL A 11 -35.39 -41.65 44.93
CA VAL A 11 -34.82 -42.85 44.30
C VAL A 11 -34.23 -42.49 42.93
N ILE A 12 -32.95 -42.85 42.69
CA ILE A 12 -32.31 -42.72 41.37
C ILE A 12 -32.67 -43.97 40.55
N THR A 13 -33.54 -43.82 39.55
CA THR A 13 -33.72 -44.85 38.52
C THR A 13 -32.59 -44.75 37.50
N LEU A 14 -31.80 -45.81 37.35
CA LEU A 14 -30.84 -45.99 36.26
C LEU A 14 -31.62 -46.07 34.93
N GLY A 15 -31.87 -44.92 34.30
CA GLY A 15 -32.22 -44.83 32.89
C GLY A 15 -30.94 -44.75 32.07
N THR A 16 -30.66 -45.76 31.25
CA THR A 16 -29.62 -45.71 30.24
C THR A 16 -29.95 -44.60 29.24
N ILE A 17 -29.19 -43.51 29.27
CA ILE A 17 -29.15 -42.54 28.17
C ILE A 17 -28.47 -43.26 27.00
N VAL A 18 -29.26 -43.65 26.01
CA VAL A 18 -28.74 -44.04 24.71
C VAL A 18 -28.36 -42.75 24.00
N CYS A 19 -27.06 -42.50 23.85
CA CYS A 19 -26.58 -41.45 22.96
C CYS A 19 -26.62 -42.03 21.54
N ASP A 20 -27.66 -41.71 20.76
CA ASP A 20 -27.62 -41.95 19.32
C ASP A 20 -26.56 -41.02 18.71
N ILE A 21 -25.39 -41.60 18.41
CA ILE A 21 -24.32 -40.99 17.63
C ILE A 21 -24.58 -41.35 16.17
N ASP A 22 -25.43 -40.59 15.51
CA ASP A 22 -25.46 -40.55 14.04
C ASP A 22 -25.86 -39.15 13.57
N ALA A 23 -24.94 -38.21 13.80
CA ALA A 23 -24.92 -36.95 13.07
C ALA A 23 -23.60 -36.89 12.32
N ALA A 24 -23.68 -37.15 11.00
CA ALA A 24 -22.57 -36.90 10.08
C ALA A 24 -22.03 -35.47 10.30
N PRO A 25 -20.72 -35.24 10.13
CA PRO A 25 -20.16 -33.91 10.34
C PRO A 25 -20.74 -32.97 9.30
N THR A 26 -21.68 -32.12 9.70
CA THR A 26 -21.99 -30.90 8.94
C THR A 26 -20.75 -30.05 8.95
N VAL A 27 -20.01 -30.06 7.84
CA VAL A 27 -18.97 -29.08 7.55
C VAL A 27 -19.67 -27.73 7.51
N VAL A 28 -19.61 -27.00 8.63
CA VAL A 28 -19.92 -25.57 8.66
C VAL A 28 -18.80 -24.92 7.84
N VAL A 29 -19.05 -24.75 6.55
CA VAL A 29 -18.22 -23.89 5.71
C VAL A 29 -18.41 -22.50 6.31
N ALA A 30 -17.41 -22.08 7.10
CA ALA A 30 -17.36 -20.71 7.57
C ALA A 30 -17.55 -19.80 6.34
N PRO A 31 -18.40 -18.77 6.41
CA PRO A 31 -18.48 -17.80 5.33
C PRO A 31 -17.06 -17.33 5.06
N LYS A 32 -16.61 -17.45 3.80
CA LYS A 32 -15.35 -16.86 3.34
C LYS A 32 -15.35 -15.44 3.88
N ALA A 33 -14.39 -15.15 4.77
CA ALA A 33 -14.27 -13.83 5.36
C ALA A 33 -14.37 -12.83 4.21
N SER A 34 -15.37 -11.95 4.26
CA SER A 34 -15.44 -10.81 3.34
C SER A 34 -14.11 -10.09 3.49
N GLU A 35 -13.26 -10.20 2.48
CA GLU A 35 -11.99 -9.50 2.42
C GLU A 35 -12.34 -8.01 2.53
N VAL A 36 -12.05 -7.41 3.69
CA VAL A 36 -12.32 -6.00 3.91
C VAL A 36 -11.44 -5.26 2.90
N PRO A 37 -12.00 -4.45 1.99
CA PRO A 37 -11.19 -3.77 0.99
C PRO A 37 -10.15 -2.87 1.65
N ASN A 38 -8.92 -2.87 1.13
CA ASN A 38 -7.88 -1.95 1.55
C ASN A 38 -8.33 -0.49 1.38
N VAL A 39 -7.79 0.38 2.23
CA VAL A 39 -8.01 1.82 2.13
C VAL A 39 -7.22 2.34 0.93
N LYS A 40 -7.93 2.95 -0.03
CA LYS A 40 -7.28 3.59 -1.18
C LYS A 40 -6.61 4.89 -0.73
N LEU A 41 -5.30 4.99 -0.99
CA LEU A 41 -4.52 6.19 -0.77
C LEU A 41 -3.87 6.59 -2.10
N SER A 42 -4.29 7.73 -2.65
CA SER A 42 -3.65 8.32 -3.82
C SER A 42 -2.85 9.56 -3.42
N VAL A 43 -1.57 9.60 -3.80
CA VAL A 43 -0.66 10.71 -3.53
C VAL A 43 -0.31 11.36 -4.86
N TYR A 44 -0.73 12.62 -5.03
CA TYR A 44 -0.38 13.45 -6.17
C TYR A 44 0.74 14.39 -5.74
N TYR A 45 1.84 14.42 -6.49
CA TYR A 45 3.04 15.13 -6.07
C TYR A 45 3.87 15.61 -7.27
N GLU A 46 4.54 16.75 -7.08
CA GLU A 46 5.47 17.32 -8.06
C GLU A 46 6.89 16.81 -7.76
N THR A 47 7.55 16.17 -8.74
CA THR A 47 8.84 15.50 -8.51
C THR A 47 9.97 16.42 -8.09
N LEU A 48 10.02 17.66 -8.60
CA LEU A 48 11.03 18.66 -8.26
C LEU A 48 10.65 19.60 -7.09
N SER A 49 9.50 19.42 -6.45
CA SER A 49 9.07 20.24 -5.31
C SER A 49 9.65 19.71 -3.99
N PRO A 50 10.44 20.49 -3.22
CA PRO A 50 11.08 20.02 -1.99
C PRO A 50 10.12 19.50 -0.91
N SER A 51 8.88 19.98 -0.87
CA SER A 51 7.86 19.49 0.07
C SER A 51 7.30 18.15 -0.37
N SER A 52 7.01 18.00 -1.67
CA SER A 52 6.56 16.76 -2.28
C SER A 52 7.61 15.66 -2.12
N SER A 53 8.86 15.97 -2.44
CA SER A 53 9.98 15.03 -2.29
C SER A 53 10.16 14.60 -0.84
N TRP A 54 10.04 15.54 0.12
CA TRP A 54 10.07 15.21 1.56
C TRP A 54 8.94 14.26 1.98
N PHE A 55 7.74 14.48 1.47
CA PHE A 55 6.63 13.56 1.72
C PHE A 55 6.96 12.16 1.19
N ILE A 56 7.43 12.05 -0.05
CA ILE A 56 7.71 10.75 -0.69
C ILE A 56 8.84 9.99 0.00
N TYR A 57 9.98 10.63 0.27
CA TYR A 57 11.13 9.89 0.84
C TYR A 57 11.01 9.66 2.36
N PHE A 58 10.38 10.57 3.10
CA PHE A 58 10.36 10.52 4.56
C PHE A 58 8.98 10.21 5.14
N GLN A 59 7.95 11.00 4.81
CA GLN A 59 6.66 10.82 5.49
C GLN A 59 5.95 9.54 5.05
N LEU A 60 6.03 9.22 3.76
CA LEU A 60 5.44 8.03 3.19
C LEU A 60 6.22 6.77 3.60
N SER A 61 7.52 6.84 3.90
CA SER A 61 8.28 5.65 4.35
C SER A 61 7.71 5.09 5.66
N LEU A 62 7.16 5.96 6.50
CA LEU A 62 6.58 5.59 7.79
C LEU A 62 5.42 4.59 7.67
N ILE A 63 4.66 4.59 6.56
CA ILE A 63 3.55 3.62 6.39
C ILE A 63 4.06 2.20 6.11
N PHE A 64 5.29 2.07 5.60
CA PHE A 64 5.94 0.78 5.43
C PHE A 64 6.54 0.30 6.75
N GLU A 65 7.15 1.20 7.53
CA GLU A 65 7.79 0.88 8.81
C GLU A 65 6.80 0.42 9.88
N ASN A 66 5.61 1.02 9.92
CA ASN A 66 4.58 0.72 10.93
C ASN A 66 3.56 -0.34 10.49
N GLY A 67 3.72 -0.93 9.30
CA GLY A 67 2.84 -1.96 8.76
C GLY A 67 1.48 -1.47 8.24
N LEU A 68 1.25 -0.15 8.18
CA LEU A 68 0.00 0.39 7.60
C LEU A 68 -0.13 0.06 6.11
N ILE A 69 0.98 -0.18 5.41
CA ILE A 69 0.95 -0.55 3.99
C ILE A 69 0.12 -1.82 3.74
N ASP A 70 0.03 -2.75 4.70
CA ASP A 70 -0.71 -4.02 4.54
C ASP A 70 -2.22 -3.82 4.37
N ILE A 71 -2.74 -2.67 4.80
CA ILE A 71 -4.17 -2.32 4.70
C ILE A 71 -4.43 -1.16 3.72
N ILE A 72 -3.41 -0.72 2.99
CA ILE A 72 -3.48 0.40 2.05
C ILE A 72 -3.34 -0.12 0.61
N ASP A 73 -4.16 0.41 -0.29
CA ASP A 73 -3.98 0.34 -1.73
C ASP A 73 -3.36 1.68 -2.18
N LEU A 74 -2.03 1.70 -2.28
CA LEU A 74 -1.24 2.92 -2.52
C LEU A 74 -1.09 3.19 -4.01
N HIS A 75 -1.49 4.38 -4.45
CA HIS A 75 -1.31 4.87 -5.81
C HIS A 75 -0.51 6.18 -5.80
N LEU A 76 0.66 6.18 -6.43
CA LEU A 76 1.52 7.35 -6.56
C LEU A 76 1.29 7.98 -7.94
N VAL A 77 1.17 9.31 -7.98
CA VAL A 77 0.91 10.07 -9.20
C VAL A 77 1.86 11.25 -9.29
N PRO A 78 3.03 11.10 -9.93
CA PRO A 78 3.90 12.23 -10.23
C PRO A 78 3.23 13.12 -11.28
N SER A 79 2.92 14.36 -10.91
CA SER A 79 2.22 15.30 -11.80
C SER A 79 2.50 16.74 -11.40
N GLY A 80 2.35 17.65 -12.36
CA GLY A 80 2.41 19.08 -12.09
C GLY A 80 1.13 19.59 -11.41
N ASN A 81 1.10 20.88 -11.08
CA ASN A 81 -0.06 21.51 -10.48
C ASN A 81 -1.16 21.84 -11.50
N ALA A 82 -2.41 21.64 -11.11
CA ALA A 82 -3.55 22.04 -11.91
C ALA A 82 -3.71 23.57 -11.91
N ARG A 83 -3.58 24.19 -13.08
CA ARG A 83 -3.79 25.63 -13.31
C ARG A 83 -4.65 25.83 -14.55
N ASN A 84 -5.78 26.53 -14.41
CA ASN A 84 -6.69 26.86 -15.53
C ASN A 84 -7.09 25.65 -16.42
N ASN A 85 -7.46 24.53 -15.79
CA ASN A 85 -7.81 23.25 -16.45
C ASN A 85 -6.66 22.57 -17.21
N ALA A 86 -5.42 22.97 -16.98
CA ALA A 86 -4.23 22.31 -17.50
C ALA A 86 -3.31 21.88 -16.35
N ILE A 87 -2.60 20.77 -16.52
CA ILE A 87 -1.49 20.40 -15.64
C ILE A 87 -0.26 21.21 -16.08
N VAL A 88 0.37 21.89 -15.12
CA VAL A 88 1.53 22.75 -15.35
C VAL A 88 2.64 22.35 -14.39
N CYS A 89 3.82 22.05 -14.93
CA CYS A 89 5.03 21.82 -14.13
C CYS A 89 5.60 23.17 -13.69
N GLU A 90 5.71 23.41 -12.39
CA GLU A 90 6.20 24.69 -11.86
C GLU A 90 7.71 24.86 -12.02
N HIS A 91 8.44 23.75 -12.12
CA HIS A 91 9.88 23.72 -12.35
C HIS A 91 10.25 23.39 -13.81
N GLY A 92 9.30 23.56 -14.75
CA GLY A 92 9.57 23.51 -16.19
C GLY A 92 9.73 22.09 -16.76
N GLU A 93 10.55 21.96 -17.81
CA GLU A 93 10.70 20.71 -18.57
C GLU A 93 11.36 19.60 -17.77
N ASP A 94 12.28 19.93 -16.84
CA ASP A 94 12.98 18.96 -16.02
C ASP A 94 12.03 18.22 -15.07
N GLU A 95 11.06 18.93 -14.48
CA GLU A 95 9.99 18.30 -13.69
C GLU A 95 9.08 17.45 -14.57
N GLY A 96 8.73 17.92 -15.77
CA GLY A 96 7.95 17.13 -16.71
C GLY A 96 8.65 15.83 -17.11
N PHE A 97 9.96 15.88 -17.33
CA PHE A 97 10.79 14.72 -17.62
C PHE A 97 10.84 13.77 -16.42
N LEU A 98 11.14 14.28 -15.23
CA LEU A 98 11.24 13.44 -14.03
C LEU A 98 9.88 12.85 -13.62
N ASN A 99 8.78 13.59 -13.81
CA ASN A 99 7.42 13.06 -13.65
C ASN A 99 7.20 11.84 -14.56
N THR A 100 7.65 11.92 -15.82
CA THR A 100 7.54 10.81 -16.78
C THR A 100 8.42 9.62 -16.40
N VAL A 101 9.63 9.86 -15.89
CA VAL A 101 10.54 8.82 -15.40
C VAL A 101 9.91 8.05 -14.23
N GLU A 102 9.41 8.75 -13.21
CA GLU A 102 8.78 8.11 -12.06
C GLU A 102 7.46 7.42 -12.42
N ALA A 103 6.66 8.02 -13.31
CA ALA A 103 5.47 7.40 -13.88
C ALA A 103 5.77 6.08 -14.58
N CYS A 104 6.86 6.02 -15.36
CA CYS A 104 7.33 4.79 -15.99
C CYS A 104 7.76 3.74 -14.96
N ALA A 105 8.44 4.13 -13.87
CA ALA A 105 8.78 3.21 -12.79
C ALA A 105 7.51 2.61 -12.14
N ILE A 106 6.52 3.45 -11.83
CA ILE A 106 5.22 3.02 -11.27
C ILE A 106 4.49 2.08 -12.24
N TYR A 107 4.47 2.39 -13.54
CA TYR A 107 3.77 1.60 -14.54
C TYR A 107 4.39 0.21 -14.76
N LEU A 108 5.71 0.14 -14.78
CA LEU A 108 6.44 -1.08 -15.17
C LEU A 108 6.69 -2.03 -14.00
N LEU A 109 6.77 -1.51 -12.77
CA LEU A 109 7.33 -2.24 -11.64
C LEU A 109 6.36 -2.28 -10.45
N PRO A 110 6.37 -3.37 -9.66
CA PRO A 110 5.58 -3.46 -8.44
C PRO A 110 6.07 -2.49 -7.36
N LEU A 111 5.24 -2.24 -6.35
CA LEU A 111 5.49 -1.25 -5.28
C LEU A 111 6.82 -1.44 -4.56
N ASP A 112 7.19 -2.69 -4.27
CA ASP A 112 8.45 -3.05 -3.61
C ASP A 112 9.70 -2.76 -4.47
N LYS A 113 9.51 -2.45 -5.75
CA LYS A 113 10.57 -2.10 -6.70
C LYS A 113 10.58 -0.62 -7.06
N HIS A 114 9.41 -0.03 -7.37
CA HIS A 114 9.38 1.38 -7.77
C HIS A 114 9.52 2.33 -6.58
N TYR A 115 8.93 2.04 -5.42
CA TYR A 115 8.96 2.97 -4.29
C TYR A 115 10.38 3.26 -3.77
N PRO A 116 11.29 2.28 -3.62
CA PRO A 116 12.68 2.56 -3.25
C PRO A 116 13.38 3.53 -4.21
N PHE A 117 13.11 3.43 -5.52
CA PHE A 117 13.65 4.35 -6.53
C PHE A 117 13.09 5.76 -6.35
N LEU A 118 11.76 5.91 -6.28
CA LEU A 118 11.09 7.19 -6.00
C LEU A 118 11.58 7.84 -4.70
N SER A 119 11.73 7.04 -3.64
CA SER A 119 12.24 7.52 -2.35
C SER A 119 13.68 8.03 -2.47
N CYS A 120 14.54 7.32 -3.20
CA CYS A 120 15.91 7.77 -3.45
C CYS A 120 15.92 9.10 -4.23
N VAL A 121 15.15 9.21 -5.31
CA VAL A 121 15.04 10.46 -6.09
C VAL A 121 14.56 11.60 -5.20
N GLY A 122 13.52 11.37 -4.40
CA GLY A 122 12.97 12.35 -3.47
C GLY A 122 13.98 12.84 -2.41
N GLU A 123 14.89 11.98 -1.94
CA GLU A 123 15.97 12.37 -1.04
C GLU A 123 16.93 13.38 -1.73
N TYR A 124 17.35 13.11 -2.97
CA TYR A 124 18.23 14.00 -3.73
C TYR A 124 17.57 15.36 -4.01
N VAL A 125 16.31 15.35 -4.46
CA VAL A 125 15.57 16.60 -4.73
C VAL A 125 15.38 17.39 -3.45
N LYS A 126 15.07 16.74 -2.32
CA LYS A 126 14.92 17.44 -1.04
C LYS A 126 16.16 18.24 -0.65
N HIS A 127 17.34 17.70 -0.96
CA HIS A 127 18.62 18.34 -0.66
C HIS A 127 19.06 19.37 -1.71
N GLU A 128 18.14 19.81 -2.57
CA GLU A 128 18.33 20.82 -3.62
C GLU A 128 19.35 20.40 -4.70
N ASN A 129 19.55 19.09 -4.88
CA ASN A 129 20.44 18.56 -5.90
C ASN A 129 19.68 18.38 -7.23
N TYR A 130 19.22 19.49 -7.81
CA TYR A 130 18.43 19.52 -9.04
C TYR A 130 19.22 19.20 -10.32
N ASN A 131 20.55 19.05 -10.24
CA ASN A 131 21.44 18.85 -11.40
C ASN A 131 21.56 17.37 -11.80
N ASP A 132 20.44 16.66 -11.96
CA ASP A 132 20.39 15.24 -12.36
C ASP A 132 21.16 14.26 -11.45
N GLU A 133 21.56 14.67 -10.24
CA GLU A 133 22.26 13.79 -9.31
C GLU A 133 21.40 12.59 -8.88
N TRP A 134 20.08 12.71 -8.98
CA TRP A 134 19.12 11.65 -8.74
C TRP A 134 19.32 10.43 -9.65
N ILE A 135 20.01 10.55 -10.80
CA ILE A 135 20.28 9.42 -11.71
C ILE A 135 21.04 8.29 -11.00
N VAL A 136 21.85 8.59 -9.98
CA VAL A 136 22.54 7.57 -9.16
C VAL A 136 21.56 6.60 -8.47
N CYS A 137 20.28 6.96 -8.35
CA CYS A 137 19.24 6.10 -7.81
C CYS A 137 18.97 4.86 -8.66
N PHE A 138 19.26 4.88 -9.97
CA PHE A 138 19.22 3.66 -10.79
C PHE A 138 20.18 2.61 -10.23
N GLU A 139 21.44 2.98 -10.03
CA GLU A 139 22.45 2.09 -9.46
C GLU A 139 22.12 1.70 -8.02
N LYS A 140 21.80 2.68 -7.16
CA LYS A 140 21.54 2.44 -5.73
C LYS A 140 20.38 1.47 -5.47
N THR A 141 19.38 1.48 -6.35
CA THR A 141 18.18 0.63 -6.19
C THR A 141 18.18 -0.59 -7.09
N GLY A 142 19.18 -0.73 -7.97
CA GLY A 142 19.24 -1.78 -8.97
C GLY A 142 18.13 -1.66 -10.03
N MET A 143 17.64 -0.44 -10.28
CA MET A 143 16.63 -0.18 -11.30
C MET A 143 17.24 -0.22 -12.69
N ASP A 144 16.58 -0.91 -13.62
CA ASP A 144 17.02 -0.99 -15.02
C ASP A 144 16.72 0.34 -15.73
N GLU A 145 17.75 1.17 -15.88
CA GLU A 145 17.68 2.45 -16.58
C GLU A 145 17.20 2.29 -18.02
N THR A 146 17.59 1.21 -18.70
CA THR A 146 17.19 0.98 -20.11
C THR A 146 15.70 0.72 -20.20
N LEU A 147 15.16 -0.10 -19.29
CA LEU A 147 13.73 -0.39 -19.20
C LEU A 147 12.91 0.90 -19.01
N ILE A 148 13.34 1.78 -18.10
CA ILE A 148 12.66 3.06 -17.84
C ILE A 148 12.80 3.99 -19.05
N ALA A 149 14.00 4.12 -19.62
CA ALA A 149 14.25 4.96 -20.79
C ALA A 149 13.40 4.55 -21.99
N ASP A 150 13.21 3.25 -22.22
CA ASP A 150 12.37 2.76 -23.31
C ASP A 150 10.88 3.05 -23.07
N CYS A 151 10.41 2.99 -21.82
CA CYS A 151 9.06 3.45 -21.46
C CYS A 151 8.89 4.94 -21.73
N VAL A 152 9.85 5.78 -21.33
CA VAL A 152 9.81 7.23 -21.56
C VAL A 152 9.71 7.53 -23.06
N LYS A 153 10.55 6.88 -23.88
CA LYS A 153 10.53 7.02 -25.36
C LYS A 153 9.21 6.56 -25.99
N SER A 154 8.56 5.53 -25.42
CA SER A 154 7.29 5.01 -25.94
C SER A 154 6.11 5.97 -25.72
N GLY A 155 6.26 6.97 -24.84
CA GLY A 155 5.20 7.91 -24.47
C GLY A 155 4.22 7.37 -23.43
N VAL A 156 4.29 6.09 -23.05
CA VAL A 156 3.36 5.45 -22.10
C VAL A 156 3.33 6.16 -20.75
N GLY A 157 4.48 6.65 -20.27
CA GLY A 157 4.56 7.40 -19.01
C GLY A 157 3.67 8.65 -18.95
N HIS A 158 3.32 9.26 -20.09
CA HIS A 158 2.44 10.44 -20.10
C HIS A 158 0.99 10.11 -19.75
N HIS A 159 0.56 8.86 -19.93
CA HIS A 159 -0.81 8.40 -19.62
C HIS A 159 -1.01 8.06 -18.15
N VAL A 160 0.08 7.97 -17.38
CA VAL A 160 0.05 7.70 -15.93
C VAL A 160 -0.06 9.03 -15.14
N ASN A 161 0.20 10.17 -15.80
CA ASN A 161 0.14 11.52 -15.24
C ASN A 161 -1.29 12.13 -15.19
N THR A 162 -2.33 11.35 -15.51
CA THR A 162 -3.75 11.75 -15.56
C THR A 162 -4.62 10.86 -14.70
#